data_AF-A0A7Y5T744-F1
#
_entry.id   AF-A0A7Y5T744-F1
#
_cell.length_a   1.000
_cell.length_b   1.000
_cell.length_c   1.000
_cell.angle_alpha   90.00
_cell.angle_beta   90.00
_cell.angle_gamma   90.00
#
_symmetry.space_group_name_H-M   'P 1'
#
loop_
_entity.id
_entity.type
_entity.pdbx_description
1 polymer ?
#
loop_
_entity_poly.entity_id
_entity_poly.type
_entity_poly.pdbx_seq_one_letter_code
_entity_poly.pdbx_strand_id
1 'polypeptide(L)'
;MSTGFTTETAGCTLRLVDETRRWAAGLALSAGTDGSDQAGPADVTVVLERTRAGFDTAGLQPVTRGVWSDGSGVVVESAGGSGFAQHWSLDGDRLLVRARWRPGPLELAAARLRSRFHALSAQVLLHYPALWLAGTRSLAPLHASVVEVGGLGV
;
A
#
# COMPACT_ATOMS: atom_id res chain seq x y z
N MET A 1 19.62 -7.48 -5.39
CA MET A 1 18.87 -8.33 -4.45
C MET A 1 17.96 -7.45 -3.60
N SER A 2 16.66 -7.45 -3.85
CA SER A 2 15.64 -6.91 -2.95
C SER A 2 15.48 -7.84 -1.73
N THR A 3 14.88 -7.34 -0.65
CA THR A 3 14.42 -8.14 0.50
C THR A 3 12.90 -8.17 0.52
N GLY A 4 12.25 -9.12 1.18
CA GLY A 4 10.80 -9.17 1.21
C GLY A 4 10.26 -10.22 2.17
N PHE A 5 8.94 -10.30 2.27
CA PHE A 5 8.23 -11.35 2.99
C PHE A 5 6.82 -11.53 2.44
N THR A 6 6.19 -12.65 2.78
CA THR A 6 4.77 -12.90 2.53
C THR A 6 4.00 -12.95 3.86
N THR A 7 2.77 -12.46 3.87
CA THR A 7 1.87 -12.51 5.02
C THR A 7 0.41 -12.66 4.56
N GLU A 8 -0.49 -12.95 5.48
CA GLU A 8 -1.93 -12.99 5.23
C GLU A 8 -2.64 -11.92 6.03
N THR A 9 -3.57 -11.21 5.39
CA THR A 9 -4.41 -10.23 6.06
C THR A 9 -5.68 -9.98 5.24
N ALA A 10 -6.80 -9.72 5.92
CA ALA A 10 -8.12 -9.57 5.28
C ALA A 10 -8.50 -10.72 4.32
N GLY A 11 -8.06 -11.95 4.60
CA GLY A 11 -8.30 -13.11 3.73
C GLY A 11 -7.52 -13.10 2.40
N CYS A 12 -6.54 -12.21 2.25
CA CYS A 12 -5.68 -12.11 1.07
C CYS A 12 -4.24 -12.48 1.44
N THR A 13 -3.54 -13.16 0.53
CA THR A 13 -2.08 -13.32 0.61
C THR A 13 -1.41 -12.06 0.08
N LEU A 14 -0.53 -11.46 0.88
CA LEU A 14 0.22 -10.25 0.52
C LEU A 14 1.72 -10.53 0.49
N ARG A 15 2.37 -10.17 -0.61
CA ARG A 15 3.83 -10.16 -0.74
C ARG A 15 4.35 -8.73 -0.68
N LEU A 16 5.29 -8.47 0.22
CA LEU A 16 6.07 -7.23 0.25
C LEU A 16 7.44 -7.46 -0.40
N VAL A 17 7.78 -6.64 -1.39
CA VAL A 17 9.12 -6.54 -1.98
C VAL A 17 9.72 -5.19 -1.60
N ASP A 18 10.75 -5.21 -0.78
CA ASP A 18 11.50 -4.04 -0.33
C ASP A 18 12.83 -3.91 -1.07
N GLU A 19 12.86 -3.03 -2.08
CA GLU A 19 14.08 -2.69 -2.79
C GLU A 19 15.02 -1.79 -1.97
N THR A 20 14.47 -1.08 -0.99
CA THR A 20 15.21 -0.17 -0.11
C THR A 20 16.01 -0.92 0.95
N ARG A 21 15.55 -2.12 1.32
CA ARG A 21 16.05 -2.97 2.42
C ARG A 21 16.00 -2.31 3.79
N ARG A 22 15.01 -1.43 4.02
CA ARG A 22 14.89 -0.65 5.26
C ARG A 22 13.63 -0.98 6.05
N TRP A 23 12.64 -1.57 5.40
CA TRP A 23 11.29 -1.68 5.91
C TRP A 23 10.89 -3.11 6.22
N ALA A 24 11.36 -4.08 5.43
CA ALA A 24 10.89 -5.46 5.47
C ALA A 24 10.85 -6.06 6.89
N ALA A 25 11.94 -6.00 7.65
CA ALA A 25 12.00 -6.57 8.99
C ALA A 25 11.02 -5.90 9.99
N GLY A 26 10.93 -4.57 9.97
CA GLY A 26 10.01 -3.84 10.85
C GLY A 26 8.55 -4.06 10.49
N LEU A 27 8.25 -4.20 9.20
CA LEU A 27 6.90 -4.49 8.71
C LEU A 27 6.50 -5.95 8.98
N ALA A 28 7.42 -6.91 8.85
CA ALA A 28 7.17 -8.31 9.20
C ALA A 28 6.80 -8.44 10.69
N LEU A 29 7.58 -7.80 11.57
CA LEU A 29 7.28 -7.74 13.00
C LEU A 29 5.90 -7.11 13.26
N SER A 30 5.57 -6.02 12.57
CA SER A 30 4.28 -5.34 12.73
C SER A 30 3.10 -6.17 12.25
N ALA A 31 3.32 -7.04 11.26
CA ALA A 31 2.33 -7.98 10.75
C ALA A 31 2.25 -9.28 11.56
N GLY A 32 3.09 -9.46 12.59
CA GLY A 32 3.14 -10.69 13.39
C GLY A 32 3.62 -11.91 12.61
N THR A 33 4.35 -11.71 11.51
CA THR A 33 4.95 -12.78 10.70
C THR A 33 6.46 -12.86 10.95
N ASP A 34 7.01 -14.05 10.81
CA ASP A 34 8.45 -14.32 10.88
C ASP A 34 9.20 -13.89 9.60
N GLY A 35 8.47 -13.39 8.59
CA GLY A 35 9.05 -12.89 7.36
C GLY A 35 9.33 -13.99 6.32
N SER A 36 8.68 -15.15 6.45
CA SER A 36 8.80 -16.24 5.48
C SER A 36 8.35 -15.81 4.08
N ASP A 37 9.18 -16.10 3.08
CA ASP A 37 8.83 -15.90 1.67
C ASP A 37 8.18 -17.19 1.16
N GLN A 38 6.86 -17.16 1.00
CA GLN A 38 6.15 -18.30 0.44
C GLN A 38 6.24 -18.29 -1.09
N ALA A 39 6.53 -19.45 -1.66
CA ALA A 39 6.51 -19.65 -3.11
C ALA A 39 5.06 -19.67 -3.61
N GLY A 40 4.77 -18.87 -4.65
CA GLY A 40 3.43 -18.79 -5.25
C GLY A 40 3.02 -17.37 -5.64
N PRO A 41 1.90 -17.22 -6.35
CA PRO A 41 1.30 -15.91 -6.59
C PRO A 41 0.66 -15.35 -5.31
N ALA A 42 0.79 -14.04 -5.09
CA ALA A 42 0.10 -13.32 -4.01
C ALA A 42 -1.08 -12.54 -4.59
N ASP A 43 -2.18 -12.43 -3.84
CA ASP A 43 -3.33 -11.58 -4.20
C ASP A 43 -2.92 -10.10 -4.27
N VAL A 44 -2.07 -9.68 -3.33
CA VAL A 44 -1.53 -8.33 -3.27
C VAL A 44 -0.01 -8.39 -3.34
N THR A 45 0.60 -7.63 -4.24
CA THR A 45 2.05 -7.39 -4.26
C THR A 45 2.33 -5.93 -3.98
N VAL A 46 3.08 -5.65 -2.93
CA VAL A 46 3.51 -4.29 -2.57
C VAL A 46 5.01 -4.16 -2.80
N VAL A 47 5.40 -3.26 -3.70
CA VAL A 47 6.80 -2.99 -4.04
C VAL A 47 7.21 -1.64 -3.46
N LEU A 48 8.11 -1.66 -2.47
CA LEU A 48 8.74 -0.46 -1.93
C LEU A 48 9.95 -0.10 -2.79
N GLU A 49 9.79 0.91 -3.62
CA GLU A 49 10.81 1.35 -4.55
C GLU A 49 11.87 2.22 -3.88
N ARG A 50 13.11 2.17 -4.39
CA ARG A 50 14.21 3.02 -3.88
C ARG A 50 14.07 4.50 -4.20
N THR A 51 13.33 4.84 -5.26
CA THR A 51 13.16 6.22 -5.69
C THR A 51 12.24 7.00 -4.75
N ARG A 52 12.44 8.31 -4.69
CA ARG A 52 11.58 9.26 -3.98
C ARG A 52 10.79 10.18 -4.92
N ALA A 53 10.93 10.00 -6.23
CA ALA A 53 10.18 10.78 -7.21
C ALA A 53 8.68 10.49 -7.08
N GLY A 54 7.84 11.51 -7.26
CA GLY A 54 6.39 11.31 -7.34
C GLY A 54 6.02 10.37 -8.50
N PHE A 55 4.84 9.76 -8.40
CA PHE A 55 4.24 9.13 -9.58
C PHE A 55 3.78 10.23 -10.53
N ASP A 56 3.88 9.97 -11.83
CA ASP A 56 3.38 10.90 -12.82
C ASP A 56 1.84 10.92 -12.75
N THR A 57 1.29 12.12 -12.69
CA THR A 57 -0.15 12.36 -12.66
C THR A 57 -0.63 13.12 -13.90
N ALA A 58 0.27 13.41 -14.84
CA ALA A 58 -0.09 14.04 -16.11
C ALA A 58 -1.09 13.16 -16.87
N GLY A 59 -2.23 13.76 -17.24
CA GLY A 59 -3.31 13.05 -17.94
C GLY A 59 -4.27 12.27 -17.05
N LEU A 60 -4.02 12.15 -15.74
CA LEU A 60 -4.94 11.51 -14.81
C LEU A 60 -6.04 12.49 -14.34
N GLN A 61 -7.22 11.96 -14.06
CA GLN A 61 -8.32 12.74 -13.49
C GLN A 61 -8.25 12.74 -11.96
N PRO A 62 -8.46 13.89 -11.30
CA PRO A 62 -8.53 13.94 -9.84
C PRO A 62 -9.80 13.23 -9.35
N VAL A 63 -9.65 12.29 -8.41
CA VAL A 63 -10.77 11.62 -7.73
C VAL A 63 -11.13 12.37 -6.45
N THR A 64 -10.10 12.70 -5.66
CA THR A 64 -10.19 13.56 -4.48
C THR A 64 -8.84 14.24 -4.24
N ARG A 65 -8.70 15.03 -3.18
CA ARG A 65 -7.43 15.67 -2.84
C ARG A 65 -6.35 14.61 -2.65
N GLY A 66 -5.28 14.70 -3.43
CA GLY A 66 -4.14 13.79 -3.29
C GLY A 66 -4.34 12.44 -3.97
N VAL A 67 -5.41 12.25 -4.76
CA VAL A 67 -5.75 10.99 -5.41
C VAL A 67 -6.16 11.22 -6.86
N TRP A 68 -5.54 10.49 -7.78
CA TRP A 68 -5.80 10.57 -9.23
C TRP A 68 -6.05 9.19 -9.81
N SER A 69 -6.82 9.13 -10.90
CA SER A 69 -7.07 7.89 -11.63
C SER A 69 -7.33 8.15 -13.12
N ASP A 70 -7.05 7.15 -13.94
CA ASP A 70 -7.49 7.05 -15.34
C ASP A 70 -8.52 5.93 -15.56
N GLY A 71 -9.03 5.33 -14.48
CA GLY A 71 -9.92 4.16 -14.51
C GLY A 71 -9.21 2.81 -14.60
N SER A 72 -7.91 2.78 -14.89
CA SER A 72 -7.09 1.55 -14.92
C SER A 72 -6.17 1.42 -13.70
N GLY A 73 -5.80 2.54 -13.10
CA GLY A 73 -5.01 2.60 -11.88
C GLY A 73 -5.35 3.82 -11.03
N VAL A 74 -4.78 3.85 -9.83
CA VAL A 74 -4.95 4.95 -8.87
C VAL A 74 -3.59 5.39 -8.36
N VAL A 75 -3.32 6.69 -8.41
CA VAL A 75 -2.17 7.31 -7.75
C VAL A 75 -2.65 7.98 -6.47
N VAL A 76 -1.99 7.70 -5.35
CA VAL A 76 -2.20 8.35 -4.05
C VAL A 76 -0.90 9.06 -3.67
N GLU A 77 -0.93 10.38 -3.49
CA GLU A 77 0.27 11.17 -3.20
C GLU A 77 0.84 10.93 -1.79
N SER A 78 -0.03 10.71 -0.80
CA SER A 78 0.33 10.32 0.56
C SER A 78 -0.77 9.44 1.17
N ALA A 79 -0.57 8.13 1.13
CA ALA A 79 -1.50 7.16 1.66
C ALA A 79 -1.62 7.33 3.18
N GLY A 80 -2.82 7.62 3.68
CA GLY A 80 -3.09 7.81 5.12
C GLY A 80 -2.26 8.92 5.79
N GLY A 81 -1.75 9.90 5.03
CA GLY A 81 -0.84 10.93 5.57
C GLY A 81 0.46 10.33 6.13
N SER A 82 0.88 9.17 5.61
CA SER A 82 2.04 8.44 6.10
C SER A 82 3.36 8.98 5.57
N GLY A 83 3.35 9.63 4.40
CA GLY A 83 4.55 9.94 3.60
C GLY A 83 4.89 8.87 2.56
N PHE A 84 4.09 7.82 2.43
CA PHE A 84 4.16 6.89 1.29
C PHE A 84 3.24 7.34 0.16
N ALA A 85 3.84 7.74 -0.97
CA ALA A 85 3.12 7.83 -2.23
C ALA A 85 2.91 6.43 -2.78
N GLN A 86 1.76 6.15 -3.38
CA GLN A 86 1.41 4.84 -3.91
C GLN A 86 0.82 4.93 -5.31
N HIS A 87 1.06 3.91 -6.13
CA HIS A 87 0.38 3.67 -7.40
C HIS A 87 -0.17 2.26 -7.41
N TRP A 88 -1.48 2.16 -7.59
CA TRP A 88 -2.27 0.94 -7.49
C TRP A 88 -2.76 0.57 -8.88
N SER A 89 -2.57 -0.69 -9.26
CA SER A 89 -3.02 -1.22 -10.54
C SER A 89 -3.47 -2.66 -10.37
N LEU A 90 -4.51 -3.06 -11.10
CA LEU A 90 -4.95 -4.45 -11.14
C LEU A 90 -4.26 -5.19 -12.29
N ASP A 91 -3.81 -6.41 -12.01
CA ASP A 91 -3.39 -7.41 -13.00
C ASP A 91 -4.30 -8.63 -12.85
N GLY A 92 -5.36 -8.68 -13.66
CA GLY A 92 -6.45 -9.63 -13.49
C GLY A 92 -7.16 -9.42 -12.15
N ASP A 93 -7.13 -10.45 -11.30
CA ASP A 93 -7.71 -10.42 -9.96
C ASP A 93 -6.71 -9.95 -8.88
N ARG A 94 -5.46 -9.64 -9.24
CA ARG A 94 -4.40 -9.30 -8.28
C ARG A 94 -4.14 -7.81 -8.24
N LEU A 95 -3.82 -7.32 -7.05
CA LEU A 95 -3.44 -5.93 -6.82
C LEU A 95 -1.91 -5.79 -6.80
N LEU A 96 -1.39 -4.92 -7.67
CA LEU A 96 -0.02 -4.43 -7.59
C LEU A 96 -0.02 -3.01 -7.01
N VAL A 97 0.69 -2.83 -5.90
CA VAL A 97 0.93 -1.52 -5.29
C VAL A 97 2.41 -1.19 -5.36
N ARG A 98 2.75 -0.12 -6.06
CA ARG A 98 4.09 0.47 -6.02
C ARG A 98 4.07 1.58 -4.98
N ALA A 99 4.98 1.54 -4.02
CA ALA A 99 5.04 2.49 -2.92
C ALA A 99 6.41 3.17 -2.84
N ARG A 100 6.41 4.46 -2.57
CA ARG A 100 7.62 5.30 -2.49
C ARG A 100 7.59 6.14 -1.23
N TRP A 101 8.64 6.05 -0.42
CA TRP A 101 8.81 6.92 0.74
C TRP A 101 9.20 8.34 0.31
N ARG A 102 8.23 9.25 0.33
CA ARG A 102 8.36 10.67 -0.07
C ARG A 102 7.65 11.58 0.95
N PRO A 103 8.14 11.65 2.20
CA PRO A 103 7.49 12.46 3.22
C PRO A 103 7.76 13.95 2.99
N GLY A 104 6.72 14.76 3.19
CA GLY A 104 6.82 16.19 3.45
C GLY A 104 7.25 16.49 4.89
N PRO A 105 7.33 17.79 5.26
CA PRO A 105 7.83 18.21 6.58
C PRO A 105 7.04 17.64 7.76
N LEU A 106 5.70 17.57 7.63
CA LEU A 106 4.83 17.06 8.69
C LEU A 106 4.99 15.55 8.89
N GLU A 107 5.10 14.78 7.81
CA GLU A 107 5.28 13.33 7.85
C GLU A 107 6.67 12.97 8.41
N LEU A 108 7.70 13.76 8.08
CA LEU A 108 9.02 13.65 8.71
C LEU A 108 8.98 13.89 10.22
N ALA A 109 8.20 14.88 10.67
CA ALA A 109 8.02 15.13 12.09
C ALA A 109 7.27 13.98 12.77
N ALA A 110 6.20 13.47 12.14
CA ALA A 110 5.43 12.33 12.64
C ALA A 110 6.26 11.04 12.70
N ALA A 111 7.19 10.83 11.76
CA ALA A 111 8.09 9.67 11.75
C ALA A 111 9.01 9.59 12.99
N ARG A 112 9.16 10.68 13.76
CA ARG A 112 9.87 10.66 15.05
C ARG A 112 9.09 9.92 16.15
N LEU A 113 7.78 9.80 16.01
CA LEU A 113 6.94 9.00 16.90
C LEU A 113 6.95 7.53 16.44
N ARG A 114 8.06 6.83 16.71
CA ARG A 114 8.37 5.52 16.09
C ARG A 114 7.22 4.53 16.15
N SER A 115 6.59 4.32 17.30
CA SER A 115 5.49 3.36 17.46
C SER A 115 4.30 3.69 16.55
N ARG A 116 3.86 4.96 16.56
CA ARG A 116 2.80 5.46 15.68
C ARG A 116 3.19 5.34 14.21
N PHE A 117 4.43 5.66 13.89
CA PHE A 117 4.94 5.60 12.52
C PHE A 117 4.98 4.17 11.98
N HIS A 118 5.45 3.21 12.79
CA HIS A 118 5.46 1.79 12.42
C HIS A 118 4.05 1.25 12.24
N ALA A 119 3.15 1.54 13.17
CA ALA A 119 1.75 1.13 13.05
C ALA A 119 1.10 1.70 11.79
N LEU A 120 1.27 3.00 11.51
CA LEU A 120 0.72 3.63 10.31
C LEU A 120 1.34 3.03 9.04
N SER A 121 2.66 2.82 9.01
CA SER A 121 3.35 2.20 7.88
C SER A 121 2.82 0.80 7.59
N ALA A 122 2.61 -0.01 8.62
CA ALA A 122 2.01 -1.34 8.48
C ALA A 122 0.57 -1.26 7.95
N GLN A 123 -0.24 -0.33 8.46
CA GLN A 123 -1.60 -0.11 7.95
C GLN A 123 -1.60 0.23 6.45
N VAL A 124 -0.81 1.22 6.03
CA VAL A 124 -0.86 1.70 4.64
C VAL A 124 -0.14 0.79 3.64
N LEU A 125 0.83 0.00 4.07
CA LEU A 125 1.61 -0.89 3.19
C LEU A 125 1.09 -2.32 3.18
N LEU A 126 0.38 -2.77 4.22
CA LEU A 126 -0.04 -4.17 4.33
C LEU A 126 -1.57 -4.28 4.40
N HIS A 127 -2.18 -3.61 5.37
CA HIS A 127 -3.60 -3.84 5.66
C HIS A 127 -4.55 -3.15 4.68
N TYR A 128 -4.31 -1.87 4.34
CA TYR A 128 -5.22 -1.13 3.48
C TYR A 128 -5.31 -1.68 2.05
N PRO A 129 -4.19 -2.04 1.37
CA PRO A 129 -4.27 -2.68 0.06
C PRO A 129 -5.06 -3.98 0.07
N ALA A 130 -4.86 -4.83 1.09
CA ALA A 130 -5.58 -6.09 1.22
C ALA A 130 -7.06 -5.90 1.54
N LEU A 131 -7.40 -4.95 2.43
CA LEU A 131 -8.79 -4.60 2.74
C LEU A 131 -9.52 -4.04 1.52
N TRP A 132 -8.87 -3.20 0.73
CA TRP A 132 -9.44 -2.67 -0.50
C TRP A 132 -9.71 -3.79 -1.50
N LEU A 133 -8.73 -4.69 -1.74
CA LEU A 133 -8.92 -5.80 -2.67
C LEU A 133 -10.04 -6.73 -2.18
N ALA A 134 -10.07 -7.07 -0.88
CA ALA A 134 -11.16 -7.82 -0.29
C ALA A 134 -12.51 -7.11 -0.50
N GLY A 135 -12.57 -5.77 -0.34
CA GLY A 135 -13.74 -4.96 -0.61
C GLY A 135 -14.23 -5.04 -2.05
N THR A 136 -13.32 -4.94 -3.04
CA THR A 136 -13.69 -5.10 -4.46
C THR A 136 -14.21 -6.51 -4.78
N ARG A 137 -13.83 -7.51 -3.98
CA ARG A 137 -14.31 -8.90 -4.07
C ARG A 137 -15.56 -9.16 -3.22
N SER A 138 -16.16 -8.14 -2.60
CA SER A 138 -17.29 -8.28 -1.66
C SER A 138 -16.96 -9.17 -0.43
N LEU A 139 -15.69 -9.20 -0.03
CA LEU A 139 -15.14 -9.91 1.13
C LEU A 139 -14.67 -8.97 2.24
N ALA A 140 -14.93 -7.66 2.13
CA ALA A 140 -14.50 -6.71 3.16
C ALA A 140 -15.13 -7.05 4.53
N PRO A 141 -14.34 -7.07 5.62
CA PRO A 141 -14.87 -7.17 6.97
C PRO A 141 -15.87 -6.04 7.26
N LEU A 142 -16.92 -6.35 8.05
CA LEU A 142 -18.06 -5.50 8.44
C LEU A 142 -17.74 -4.08 9.00
N HIS A 143 -16.48 -3.72 9.19
CA HIS A 143 -16.05 -2.46 9.81
C HIS A 143 -15.23 -1.53 8.88
N ALA A 144 -15.13 -1.82 7.57
CA ALA A 144 -14.50 -0.93 6.60
C ALA A 144 -15.56 -0.19 5.77
N SER A 145 -15.53 1.15 5.78
CA SER A 145 -16.32 1.98 4.87
C SER A 145 -15.53 2.25 3.61
N VAL A 146 -15.99 1.76 2.46
CA VAL A 146 -15.45 2.08 1.13
C VAL A 146 -16.28 3.21 0.54
N VAL A 147 -15.64 4.21 -0.07
CA VAL A 147 -16.36 5.27 -0.81
C VAL A 147 -16.21 5.01 -2.29
N GLU A 148 -17.32 4.87 -2.99
CA GLU A 148 -17.33 4.77 -4.45
C GLU A 148 -17.48 6.17 -5.07
N VAL A 149 -16.54 6.55 -5.93
CA VAL A 149 -16.59 7.80 -6.70
C VAL A 149 -16.60 7.46 -8.18
N GLY A 150 -17.78 7.53 -8.80
CA GLY A 150 -17.95 7.28 -10.23
C GLY A 150 -17.62 5.85 -10.68
N GLY A 151 -18.00 4.84 -9.89
CA GLY A 151 -17.70 3.43 -10.18
C GLY A 151 -16.34 2.95 -9.67
N LEU A 152 -15.54 3.82 -9.07
CA LEU A 152 -14.23 3.51 -8.50
C LEU A 152 -14.31 3.48 -6.98
N GLY A 153 -14.14 2.31 -6.37
CA GLY A 153 -14.00 2.18 -4.93
C GLY A 153 -12.64 2.71 -4.46
N VAL A 154 -12.64 3.60 -3.46
CA VAL A 154 -11.44 4.15 -2.79
C VAL A 154 -11.48 3.81 -1.31
#